data_AF-A0A5N9CVI6-F1
#
_entry.id   AF-A0A5N9CVI6-F1
#
_cell.length_a   1.000
_cell.length_b   1.000
_cell.length_c   1.000
_cell.angle_alpha   90.00
_cell.angle_beta   90.00
_cell.angle_gamma   90.00
#
_symmetry.space_group_name_H-M   'P 1'
#
loop_
_entity.id
_entity.type
_entity.pdbx_description
1 polymer ?
#
loop_
_entity_poly.entity_id
_entity_poly.type
_entity_poly.pdbx_seq_one_letter_code
_entity_poly.pdbx_strand_id
1 'polypeptide(L)'
;MAKQNEQERVTQTLPEVEGITAESIAAAKAMIGMRLRTENFVRDASVGSMLNFVNGIGDSNPMFRDQEYASYSKYGSIIGHPCSPFMRHWSGRTRWGLPGVHGFFAGTDWENFRH
;
A
#
# COMPACT_ATOMS: atom_id res chain seq x y z
N MET A 1 5.32 32.25 -25.86
CA MET A 1 4.53 33.27 -25.15
C MET A 1 3.12 32.81 -24.76
N ALA A 2 2.36 32.08 -25.60
CA ALA A 2 1.00 31.64 -25.24
C ALA A 2 0.92 30.58 -24.10
N LYS A 3 1.84 29.62 -24.04
CA LYS A 3 1.85 28.55 -23.01
C LYS A 3 2.15 29.05 -21.59
N GLN A 4 2.90 30.15 -21.47
CA GLN A 4 3.31 30.74 -20.19
C GLN A 4 2.10 31.41 -19.49
N ASN A 5 1.23 32.04 -20.30
CA ASN A 5 0.01 32.71 -19.89
C ASN A 5 -1.10 31.73 -19.46
N GLU A 6 -1.04 30.47 -19.90
CA GLU A 6 -1.95 29.39 -19.49
C GLU A 6 -1.55 28.78 -18.15
N GLN A 7 -0.25 28.54 -17.92
CA GLN A 7 0.27 28.11 -16.61
C GLN A 7 0.05 29.15 -15.51
N GLU A 8 0.24 30.44 -15.80
CA GLU A 8 -0.05 31.52 -14.86
C GLU A 8 -1.53 31.57 -14.47
N ARG A 9 -2.44 31.36 -15.43
CA ARG A 9 -3.88 31.29 -15.18
C ARG A 9 -4.28 30.10 -14.30
N VAL A 10 -3.67 28.93 -14.50
CA VAL A 10 -3.92 27.74 -13.68
C VAL A 10 -3.44 27.93 -12.23
N THR A 11 -2.38 28.71 -12.04
CA THR A 11 -1.82 28.96 -10.69
C THR A 11 -2.65 30.00 -9.92
N GLN A 12 -3.28 30.96 -10.62
CA GLN A 12 -4.09 32.02 -10.03
C GLN A 12 -5.52 31.61 -9.65
N THR A 13 -6.02 30.46 -10.11
CA THR A 13 -7.40 30.01 -9.86
C THR A 13 -7.56 29.00 -8.74
N LEU A 14 -6.46 28.54 -8.15
CA LEU A 14 -6.51 27.65 -7.00
C LEU A 14 -6.73 28.48 -5.73
N PRO A 15 -7.75 28.19 -4.91
CA PRO A 15 -7.94 28.88 -3.65
C PRO A 15 -6.68 28.72 -2.79
N GLU A 16 -6.24 29.80 -2.14
CA GLU A 16 -5.22 29.71 -1.10
C GLU A 16 -5.78 28.80 0.00
N VAL A 17 -5.24 27.58 0.06
CA VAL A 17 -5.45 26.70 1.20
C VAL A 17 -4.52 27.17 2.30
N GLU A 18 -5.04 27.32 3.53
CA GLU A 18 -4.19 27.49 4.70
C GLU A 18 -3.11 26.40 4.68
N GLY A 19 -1.86 26.80 4.84
CA GLY A 19 -0.74 25.88 4.94
C GLY A 19 -0.85 24.97 6.16
N ILE A 20 0.20 24.23 6.48
CA ILE A 20 0.20 23.35 7.66
C ILE A 20 0.06 24.20 8.94
N THR A 21 -1.08 24.13 9.61
CA THR A 21 -1.37 24.88 10.85
C THR A 21 -0.97 24.10 12.11
N ALA A 22 -0.79 24.79 13.23
CA ALA A 22 -0.47 24.17 14.52
C ALA A 22 -1.57 23.19 14.96
N GLU A 23 -2.83 23.54 14.71
CA GLU A 23 -4.01 22.73 15.00
C GLU A 23 -4.01 21.45 14.14
N SER A 24 -3.68 21.55 12.85
CA SER A 24 -3.58 20.39 11.96
C SER A 24 -2.47 19.43 12.40
N ILE A 25 -1.34 19.96 12.86
CA ILE A 25 -0.24 19.16 13.43
C ILE A 25 -0.69 18.50 14.73
N ALA A 26 -1.39 19.21 15.61
CA ALA A 26 -1.90 18.65 16.86
C ALA A 26 -2.90 17.51 16.61
N ALA A 27 -3.82 17.69 15.66
CA ALA A 27 -4.75 16.65 15.23
C ALA A 27 -4.03 15.44 14.63
N ALA A 28 -3.00 15.65 13.81
CA ALA A 28 -2.19 14.57 13.25
C ALA A 28 -1.44 13.78 14.34
N LYS A 29 -0.86 14.47 15.34
CA LYS A 29 -0.21 13.83 16.48
C LYS A 29 -1.18 13.02 17.33
N ALA A 30 -2.42 13.50 17.50
CA ALA A 30 -3.45 12.78 18.26
C ALA A 30 -3.84 11.43 17.62
N MET A 31 -3.55 11.22 16.33
CA MET A 31 -3.78 9.94 15.65
C MET A 31 -2.70 8.88 15.90
N ILE A 32 -1.58 9.23 16.53
CA ILE A 32 -0.51 8.27 16.84
C ILE A 32 -1.06 7.17 17.77
N GLY A 33 -0.88 5.91 17.37
CA GLY A 33 -1.40 4.75 18.11
C GLY A 33 -2.86 4.39 17.79
N MET A 34 -3.54 5.14 16.92
CA MET A 34 -4.90 4.81 16.49
C MET A 34 -4.93 3.49 15.74
N ARG A 35 -5.84 2.58 16.14
CA ARG A 35 -6.05 1.31 15.45
C ARG A 35 -7.00 1.51 14.27
N LEU A 36 -6.45 1.46 13.06
CA LEU A 36 -7.24 1.55 11.84
C LEU A 36 -7.95 0.22 11.58
N ARG A 37 -9.25 0.29 11.23
CA ARG A 37 -10.03 -0.84 10.71
C ARG A 37 -10.16 -0.63 9.21
N THR A 38 -9.34 -1.33 8.45
CA THR A 38 -9.33 -1.22 6.99
C THR A 38 -10.11 -2.36 6.37
N GLU A 39 -10.79 -2.05 5.28
CA GLU A 39 -11.50 -3.06 4.50
C GLU A 39 -10.51 -4.05 3.89
N ASN A 40 -10.82 -5.35 4.03
CA ASN A 40 -10.02 -6.42 3.46
C ASN A 40 -10.61 -6.78 2.09
N PHE A 41 -9.92 -6.35 1.04
CA PHE A 41 -10.40 -6.54 -0.34
C PHE A 41 -10.14 -7.96 -0.84
N VAL A 42 -9.09 -8.63 -0.37
CA VAL A 42 -8.91 -10.09 -0.53
C VAL A 42 -9.23 -10.78 0.78
N ARG A 43 -10.16 -11.74 0.75
CA ARG A 43 -10.60 -12.50 1.93
C ARG A 43 -9.93 -13.86 2.02
N ASP A 44 -9.75 -14.51 0.88
CA ASP A 44 -9.24 -15.87 0.79
C ASP A 44 -7.83 -15.90 0.20
N ALA A 45 -6.94 -16.68 0.82
CA ALA A 45 -5.60 -16.95 0.33
C ALA A 45 -5.64 -18.02 -0.78
N SER A 46 -6.42 -17.78 -1.82
CA SER A 46 -6.52 -18.70 -2.96
C SER A 46 -5.25 -18.67 -3.81
N VAL A 47 -4.95 -19.76 -4.52
CA VAL A 47 -3.84 -19.82 -5.49
C VAL A 47 -3.98 -18.69 -6.52
N GLY A 48 -5.19 -18.42 -7.01
CA GLY A 48 -5.42 -17.33 -7.96
C GLY A 48 -5.09 -15.94 -7.40
N SER A 49 -5.45 -15.68 -6.15
CA SER A 49 -5.12 -14.43 -5.46
C SER A 49 -3.59 -14.28 -5.30
N MET A 50 -2.91 -15.34 -4.84
CA MET A 50 -1.46 -15.34 -4.66
C MET A 50 -0.73 -15.16 -6.00
N LEU A 51 -1.18 -15.82 -7.07
CA LEU A 51 -0.63 -15.66 -8.41
C LEU A 51 -0.80 -14.23 -8.93
N ASN A 52 -1.97 -13.61 -8.72
CA ASN A 52 -2.19 -12.22 -9.10
C ASN A 52 -1.25 -11.27 -8.35
N PHE A 53 -1.04 -11.51 -7.05
CA PHE A 53 -0.09 -10.71 -6.27
C PHE A 53 1.34 -10.85 -6.78
N VAL A 54 1.81 -12.10 -6.95
CA VAL A 54 3.16 -12.43 -7.42
C VAL A 54 3.42 -11.85 -8.83
N ASN A 55 2.44 -11.96 -9.74
CA ASN A 55 2.52 -11.32 -11.05
C ASN A 55 2.54 -9.78 -10.94
N GLY A 56 1.76 -9.20 -10.02
CA GLY A 56 1.71 -7.76 -9.80
C GLY A 56 3.01 -7.16 -9.27
N ILE A 57 3.75 -7.90 -8.44
CA ILE A 57 5.08 -7.49 -7.97
C ILE A 57 6.21 -7.90 -8.93
N GLY A 58 5.92 -8.75 -9.91
CA GLY A 58 6.89 -9.22 -10.89
C GLY A 58 7.84 -10.31 -10.37
N ASP A 59 7.47 -11.04 -9.32
CA ASP A 59 8.29 -12.15 -8.82
C ASP A 59 8.03 -13.42 -9.66
N SER A 60 9.08 -13.96 -10.26
CA SER A 60 9.02 -15.13 -11.12
C SER A 60 9.39 -16.45 -10.40
N ASN A 61 9.62 -16.41 -9.08
CA ASN A 61 10.02 -17.58 -8.32
C ASN A 61 8.98 -18.72 -8.43
N PRO A 62 9.38 -19.93 -8.91
CA PRO A 62 8.46 -21.05 -9.09
C PRO A 62 7.82 -21.51 -7.77
N MET A 63 8.43 -21.27 -6.61
CA MET A 63 7.85 -21.60 -5.30
C MET A 63 6.44 -21.04 -5.08
N PHE A 64 6.12 -19.90 -5.69
CA PHE A 64 4.83 -19.22 -5.47
C PHE A 64 3.80 -19.46 -6.57
N ARG A 65 4.13 -20.29 -7.58
CA ARG A 65 3.29 -20.42 -8.78
C ARG A 65 3.27 -21.80 -9.43
N ASP A 66 4.28 -22.62 -9.19
CA ASP A 66 4.39 -23.94 -9.79
C ASP A 66 4.17 -25.03 -8.73
N GLN A 67 3.07 -25.77 -8.90
CA GLN A 67 2.68 -26.81 -7.95
C GLN A 67 3.62 -28.01 -7.97
N GLU A 68 4.15 -28.37 -9.14
CA GLU A 68 5.08 -29.49 -9.27
C GLU A 68 6.41 -29.13 -8.61
N TYR A 69 6.97 -27.97 -8.93
CA TYR A 69 8.20 -27.47 -8.30
C TYR A 69 8.06 -27.38 -6.78
N ALA A 70 6.96 -26.79 -6.30
CA ALA A 70 6.74 -26.60 -4.87
C ALA A 70 6.53 -27.92 -4.11
N SER A 71 6.04 -28.97 -4.79
CA SER A 71 5.89 -30.31 -4.20
C SER A 71 7.22 -30.95 -3.78
N TYR A 72 8.31 -30.62 -4.48
CA TYR A 72 9.67 -31.08 -4.15
C TYR A 72 10.35 -30.23 -3.07
N SER A 73 9.73 -29.11 -2.66
CA SER A 73 10.23 -28.28 -1.57
C SER A 73 9.86 -28.86 -0.20
N LYS A 74 10.49 -28.36 0.86
CA LYS A 74 10.12 -28.71 2.25
C LYS A 74 8.68 -28.36 2.62
N TYR A 75 8.00 -27.55 1.81
CA TYR A 75 6.64 -27.09 2.04
C TYR A 75 5.59 -28.00 1.42
N GLY A 76 5.96 -28.83 0.42
CA GLY A 76 5.07 -29.79 -0.24
C GLY A 76 3.93 -29.19 -1.09
N SER A 77 3.77 -27.87 -1.10
CA SER A 77 2.79 -27.14 -1.92
C SER A 77 3.26 -25.72 -2.19
N ILE A 78 2.57 -25.02 -3.09
CA ILE A 78 2.70 -23.57 -3.24
C ILE A 78 2.42 -22.91 -1.89
N ILE A 79 3.24 -21.93 -1.52
CA ILE A 79 3.06 -21.10 -0.33
C ILE A 79 2.78 -19.64 -0.74
N GLY A 80 2.22 -18.86 0.18
CA GLY A 80 2.08 -17.42 -0.03
C GLY A 80 3.44 -16.71 -0.02
N HIS A 81 3.61 -15.70 -0.88
CA HIS A 81 4.79 -14.83 -0.84
C HIS A 81 4.85 -14.13 0.54
N PRO A 82 6.05 -13.92 1.15
CA PRO A 82 6.17 -13.25 2.45
C PRO A 82 5.52 -11.87 2.50
N CYS A 83 5.56 -11.13 1.39
CA CYS A 83 4.88 -9.83 1.21
C CYS A 83 3.37 -9.92 0.88
N SER A 84 2.77 -11.11 0.81
CA SER A 84 1.36 -11.31 0.41
C SER A 84 0.32 -10.65 1.34
N PRO A 85 0.56 -10.38 2.64
CA PRO A 85 -0.36 -9.54 3.40
C PRO A 85 -0.69 -8.17 2.78
N PHE A 86 0.14 -7.62 1.89
CA PHE A 86 -0.15 -6.39 1.14
C PHE A 86 -1.31 -6.56 0.15
N MET A 87 -1.54 -7.79 -0.32
CA MET A 87 -2.72 -8.16 -1.10
C MET A 87 -4.00 -8.11 -0.26
N ARG A 88 -3.93 -8.26 1.06
CA ARG A 88 -5.11 -8.20 1.92
C ARG A 88 -5.42 -6.77 2.35
N HIS A 89 -4.36 -6.01 2.62
CA HIS A 89 -4.45 -4.62 3.05
C HIS A 89 -3.22 -3.82 2.58
N TRP A 90 -3.46 -2.68 1.94
CA TRP A 90 -2.42 -1.71 1.64
C TRP A 90 -2.51 -0.53 2.62
N SER A 91 -1.67 -0.55 3.65
CA SER A 91 -1.61 0.53 4.66
C SER A 91 -1.27 1.89 4.04
N GLY A 92 -0.46 1.89 2.98
CA GLY A 92 -0.13 3.08 2.20
C GLY A 92 -1.30 3.67 1.39
N ARG A 93 -2.47 3.01 1.30
CA ARG A 93 -3.65 3.58 0.62
C ARG A 93 -4.32 4.64 1.49
N THR A 94 -4.09 4.54 2.78
CA THR A 94 -4.89 5.24 3.77
C THR A 94 -4.36 6.65 3.96
N ARG A 95 -5.09 7.61 3.40
CA ARG A 95 -4.78 9.05 3.44
C ARG A 95 -5.10 9.62 4.82
N TRP A 96 -4.25 9.33 5.81
CA TRP A 96 -4.38 9.87 7.17
C TRP A 96 -3.22 10.80 7.49
N GLY A 97 -3.49 11.76 8.36
CA GLY A 97 -2.51 12.75 8.78
C GLY A 97 -2.96 14.16 8.44
N LEU A 98 -2.10 14.90 7.75
CA LEU A 98 -2.27 16.31 7.47
C LEU A 98 -3.14 16.55 6.22
N PRO A 99 -4.23 17.33 6.31
CA PRO A 99 -5.02 17.72 5.15
C PRO A 99 -4.17 18.40 4.07
N GLY A 100 -4.36 18.01 2.82
CA GLY A 100 -3.61 18.58 1.68
C GLY A 100 -2.16 18.11 1.54
N VAL A 101 -1.65 17.28 2.45
CA VAL A 101 -0.27 16.76 2.40
C VAL A 101 -0.29 15.29 1.99
N HIS A 102 0.52 14.94 0.99
CA HIS A 102 0.67 13.55 0.57
C HIS A 102 1.56 12.78 1.56
N GLY A 103 1.01 11.73 2.18
CA GLY A 103 1.78 10.80 3.00
C GLY A 103 2.48 9.76 2.15
N PHE A 104 3.78 9.58 2.34
CA PHE A 104 4.53 8.46 1.78
C PHE A 104 4.57 7.31 2.77
N PHE A 105 4.38 6.09 2.25
CA PHE A 105 4.56 4.88 3.04
C PHE A 105 6.04 4.72 3.41
N ALA A 106 6.32 4.72 4.72
CA ALA A 106 7.69 4.66 5.23
C ALA A 106 8.24 3.23 5.36
N GLY A 107 7.39 2.25 5.65
CA GLY A 107 7.81 0.86 5.85
C GLY A 107 6.84 0.05 6.71
N THR A 108 7.17 -1.22 6.89
CA THR A 108 6.44 -2.16 7.75
C THR A 108 7.36 -3.29 8.21
N ASP A 109 7.13 -3.78 9.43
CA ASP A 109 7.85 -4.91 10.01
C ASP A 109 6.90 -6.10 10.15
N TRP A 110 7.20 -7.21 9.47
CA TRP A 110 6.38 -8.42 9.48
C TRP A 110 7.14 -9.60 10.03
N GLU A 111 6.43 -10.41 10.81
CA GLU A 111 6.90 -11.68 11.32
C GLU A 111 6.01 -12.80 10.76
N ASN A 112 6.63 -13.73 10.03
CA ASN A 112 5.94 -14.85 9.41
C ASN A 112 6.10 -16.11 10.27
N PHE A 113 5.05 -16.48 11.01
CA PHE A 113 5.09 -17.62 11.93
C PHE A 113 4.96 -18.98 11.25
N ARG A 114 4.34 -19.03 10.07
CA ARG A 114 4.00 -20.25 9.32
C ARG A 114 4.08 -20.01 7.82
N HIS A 115 4.14 -21.09 7.07
CA HIS A 115 4.00 -21.14 5.62
C HIS A 115 2.60 -21.64 5.25
#